data_AF-A0A1C6II05-F1
#
_entry.id   AF-A0A1C6II05-F1
#
_cell.length_a   1.000
_cell.length_b   1.000
_cell.length_c   1.000
_cell.angle_alpha   90.00
_cell.angle_beta   90.00
_cell.angle_gamma   90.00
#
_symmetry.space_group_name_H-M   'P 1'
#
loop_
_entity.id
_entity.type
_entity.pdbx_description
1 polymer ?
#
loop_
_entity_poly.entity_id
_entity_poly.type
_entity_poly.pdbx_seq_one_letter_code
_entity_poly.pdbx_strand_id
1 'polypeptide(L)' 'MDERRKIDCVSAADRDTLVMILARNGYAVRQAKEKRGTSKSYTYFVEYWKEGGKPL' A
#
# COMPACT_ATOMS: atom_id res chain seq x y z
N MET A 1 8.34 12.91 -9.65
CA MET A 1 7.21 13.07 -8.70
C MET A 1 6.66 11.68 -8.46
N ASP A 2 7.18 10.98 -7.46
CA ASP A 2 6.74 9.62 -7.12
C ASP A 2 5.37 9.72 -6.45
N GLU A 3 4.31 9.72 -7.26
CA GLU A 3 2.93 9.76 -6.75
C GLU A 3 2.65 8.47 -5.98
N ARG A 4 2.56 8.59 -4.66
CA ARG A 4 2.16 7.51 -3.77
C ARG A 4 0.64 7.47 -3.69
N ARG A 5 0.07 6.33 -4.07
CA ARG A 5 -1.36 6.06 -4.03
C ARG A 5 -1.66 5.13 -2.88
N LYS A 6 -2.78 5.37 -2.19
CA LYS A 6 -3.20 4.64 -1.00
C LYS A 6 -4.51 3.89 -1.27
N ILE A 7 -4.59 2.66 -0.80
CA ILE A 7 -5.80 1.82 -0.81
C ILE A 7 -6.10 1.40 0.63
N ASP A 8 -7.16 1.95 1.21
CA ASP A 8 -7.64 1.53 2.53
C ASP A 8 -8.26 0.13 2.45
N CYS A 9 -7.78 -0.79 3.28
CA CYS A 9 -8.23 -2.17 3.26
C CYS A 9 -8.12 -2.80 4.66
N VAL A 10 -9.28 -3.07 5.25
CA VAL A 10 -9.39 -3.55 6.64
C VAL A 10 -8.98 -5.02 6.76
N SER A 11 -9.38 -5.84 5.79
CA SER A 11 -9.06 -7.27 5.74
C SER A 11 -7.57 -7.50 5.49
N ALA A 12 -6.95 -8.35 6.30
CA ALA A 12 -5.54 -8.68 6.15
C ALA A 12 -5.27 -9.52 4.89
N ALA A 13 -6.18 -10.42 4.54
CA ALA A 13 -6.08 -11.27 3.35
C ALA A 13 -6.14 -10.45 2.05
N ASP A 14 -7.02 -9.44 2.01
CA ASP A 14 -7.13 -8.54 0.87
C ASP A 14 -5.87 -7.66 0.73
N ARG A 15 -5.28 -7.20 1.84
CA ARG A 15 -4.00 -6.46 1.78
C ARG A 15 -2.87 -7.30 1.21
N ASP A 16 -2.78 -8.57 1.59
CA ASP A 16 -1.77 -9.48 1.03
C ASP A 16 -1.98 -9.68 -0.49
N THR A 17 -3.25 -9.88 -0.89
CA THR A 17 -3.64 -10.00 -2.29
C THR A 17 -3.29 -8.74 -3.08
N LEU A 18 -3.58 -7.55 -2.54
CA LEU A 18 -3.25 -6.27 -3.16
C LEU A 18 -1.74 -6.09 -3.32
N VAL A 19 -0.95 -6.42 -2.29
CA VAL A 19 0.52 -6.40 -2.36
C VAL A 19 1.02 -7.31 -3.47
N MET A 20 0.50 -8.54 -3.54
CA MET A 20 0.90 -9.50 -4.57
C MET A 20 0.57 -9.00 -5.98
N ILE A 21 -0.63 -8.45 -6.19
CA ILE A 21 -1.04 -7.89 -7.49
C ILE A 21 -0.14 -6.71 -7.87
N LEU A 22 0.06 -5.75 -6.97
CA LEU A 22 0.82 -4.53 -7.23
C LEU A 22 2.30 -4.84 -7.53
N ALA A 23 2.92 -5.68 -6.71
CA ALA A 23 4.31 -6.10 -6.91
C ALA A 23 4.50 -6.84 -8.25
N ARG A 24 3.56 -7.74 -8.62
CA ARG A 24 3.60 -8.44 -9.91
C ARG A 24 3.48 -7.51 -11.12
N ASN A 25 2.85 -6.35 -10.95
CA ASN A 25 2.73 -5.33 -12.00
C ASN A 25 3.88 -4.32 -11.99
N GLY A 26 4.95 -4.56 -11.21
CA GLY A 26 6.13 -3.70 -11.17
C GLY A 26 5.92 -2.41 -10.38
N TYR A 27 4.92 -2.37 -9.50
CA TYR A 27 4.80 -1.28 -8.53
C TYR A 27 5.59 -1.61 -7.27
N ALA A 28 6.24 -0.59 -6.72
CA ALA A 28 6.69 -0.63 -5.35
C ALA A 28 5.48 -0.52 -4.44
N VAL A 29 5.40 -1.36 -3.42
CA VAL A 29 4.23 -1.48 -2.55
C VAL A 29 4.64 -1.66 -1.10
N ARG A 30 3.88 -1.05 -0.18
CA ARG A 30 4.08 -1.11 1.26
C ARG A 30 2.76 -1.26 1.99
N GLN A 31 2.69 -2.17 2.95
CA GLN A 31 1.60 -2.20 3.92
C GLN A 31 1.89 -1.23 5.06
N ALA A 32 0.90 -0.40 5.40
CA ALA A 32 1.01 0.59 6.45
C ALA A 32 -0.25 0.63 7.31
N LYS A 33 -0.12 1.26 8.47
CA LYS A 33 -1.23 1.51 9.38
C LYS A 33 -1.06 2.89 9.99
N GLU A 34 -2.16 3.59 10.14
CA GLU A 34 -2.20 4.89 10.82
C GLU A 34 -3.17 4.83 11.99
N LYS A 35 -2.86 5.57 13.05
CA LYS A 35 -3.75 5.69 14.20
C LYS A 35 -4.86 6.68 13.87
N ARG A 36 -6.12 6.28 14.04
CA ARG A 36 -7.26 7.17 13.80
C ARG A 36 -7.50 8.07 15.02
N GLY A 37 -6.89 9.24 15.01
CA GLY A 37 -7.05 10.26 16.07
C GLY A 37 -6.59 9.77 17.46
N THR A 38 -7.36 10.10 18.49
CA THR A 38 -7.06 9.78 19.89
C THR A 38 -7.41 8.34 20.29
N SER A 39 -8.19 7.62 19.48
CA SER A 39 -8.66 6.26 19.77
C SER A 39 -7.59 5.19 19.58
N LYS A 40 -7.74 4.03 20.23
CA LYS A 40 -6.87 2.83 20.04
C LYS A 40 -7.07 2.12 18.70
N SER A 41 -7.86 2.71 17.79
CA SER A 41 -8.20 2.12 16.50
C SER A 41 -7.16 2.48 15.42
N TYR A 42 -6.74 1.48 14.66
CA TYR A 42 -5.83 1.64 13.52
C TYR A 42 -6.58 1.48 12.20
N THR A 43 -6.30 2.36 11.25
CA THR A 43 -6.68 2.17 9.85
C THR A 43 -5.53 1.48 9.14
N TYR A 44 -5.82 0.39 8.45
CA TYR A 44 -4.84 -0.37 7.68
C TYR A 44 -5.01 -0.09 6.20
N PHE A 45 -3.89 0.05 5.49
CA PHE A 45 -3.89 0.41 4.09
C PHE A 45 -2.63 -0.09 3.38
N VAL A 46 -2.70 -0.10 2.05
CA VAL A 46 -1.60 -0.40 1.15
C VAL A 46 -1.23 0.87 0.41
N GLU A 47 0.04 1.27 0.47
CA GLU A 47 0.62 2.33 -0.35
C GLU A 47 1.38 1.74 -1.52
N TYR A 48 1.26 2.33 -2.70
CA TYR A 48 2.04 1.93 -3.86
C TYR A 48 2.43 3.12 -4.73
N TRP A 49 3.54 2.98 -5.43
CA TRP A 49 4.06 3.97 -6.37
C TRP A 49 4.83 3.26 -7.48
N LYS A 50 4.96 3.95 -8.60
CA LYS A 50 5.85 3.51 -9.68
C LYS A 50 7.22 4.09 -9.38
N GLU A 51 8.20 3.25 -9.03
CA GLU A 51 9.58 3.71 -8.97
C GLU A 51 9.98 4.19 -10.37
N GLY A 52 10.40 5.45 -10.47
CA GLY A 52 10.85 6.07 -11.71
C GLY A 52 11.83 5.13 -12.42
N GLY A 53 11.46 4.73 -13.63
CA GLY A 53 12.02 3.58 -14.31
C GLY A 53 13.55 3.55 -14.29
N LYS A 54 14.11 2.50 -13.67
CA LYS A 54 15.30 1.92 -14.23
C LYS A 54 14.82 0.86 -15.24
N PRO A 55 14.89 1.12 -16.56
CA PRO A 55 14.82 0.01 -17.49
C PRO A 55 15.95 -0.94 -17.11
N LEU A 56 15.61 -2.23 -17.02
CA LEU A 56 16.62 -3.29 -17.07
C LEU A 56 17.32 -3.24 -18.43
#